data_AF-A0A1U7LXE1-F1
#
_entry.id   AF-A0A1U7LXE1-F1
#
_cell.length_a   1.000
_cell.length_b   1.000
_cell.length_c   1.000
_cell.angle_alpha   90.00
_cell.angle_beta   90.00
_cell.angle_gamma   90.00
#
_symmetry.space_group_name_H-M   'P 1'
#
loop_
_entity.id
_entity.type
_entity.pdbx_description
1 polymer ?
#
loop_
_entity_poly.entity_id
_entity_poly.type
_entity_poly.pdbx_seq_one_letter_code
_entity_poly.pdbx_strand_id
1 'polypeptide(L)'
;MENLKDLGLFLPSFVVIITSFFLVKNVLLNLFKIGDYKLQKRRLKQLNKLNNNKSSKDIYDFAEKASKPIIDYILPVLDINIRQREEVKKKLDLVEAPINVDTYFALSFASKVLAIFFTVFNISSLGLAIASFIMFWFGPGFLLRNAYKNKLDSLFNSFPDFLRIIQANLSAGFTFKDSLYRSIDKLDDNWNKICKELYIDIDLNGESEALEKFKNNVDIKPVKEFVSIVKLTLEQGGTAEEAFNMQEENVVAMIQDRLEAIIEKRRVWTVVVQGPLMIAILLIFSLPIFGQMGQFLAFPT
;
A
#
# COMPACT_ATOMS: atom_id res chain seq x y z
N MET A 1 -8.85 -2.93 55.49
CA MET A 1 -9.04 -1.73 54.63
C MET A 1 -8.52 -1.93 53.19
N GLU A 2 -7.64 -2.90 52.91
CA GLU A 2 -7.21 -3.21 51.52
C GLU A 2 -8.34 -3.69 50.61
N ASN A 3 -9.22 -4.59 51.08
CA ASN A 3 -10.32 -5.11 50.26
C ASN A 3 -11.34 -4.05 49.77
N LEU A 4 -11.39 -2.87 50.41
CA LEU A 4 -12.26 -1.77 49.98
C LEU A 4 -11.64 -0.91 48.87
N LYS A 5 -10.31 -0.89 48.74
CA LYS A 5 -9.61 -0.20 47.64
C LYS A 5 -9.70 -0.98 46.34
N ASP A 6 -9.64 -2.30 46.40
CA ASP A 6 -9.82 -3.16 45.24
C ASP A 6 -11.23 -3.04 44.67
N LEU A 7 -12.26 -3.00 45.54
CA LEU A 7 -13.65 -2.84 45.13
C LEU A 7 -13.92 -1.53 44.37
N GLY A 8 -13.21 -0.45 44.72
CA GLY A 8 -13.31 0.86 44.06
C GLY A 8 -12.73 0.87 42.63
N LEU A 9 -11.79 -0.03 42.33
CA LEU A 9 -11.17 -0.15 41.01
C LEU A 9 -12.01 -1.01 40.05
N PHE A 10 -12.78 -1.96 40.57
CA PHE A 10 -13.65 -2.84 39.76
C PHE A 10 -14.88 -2.13 39.17
N LEU A 11 -15.46 -1.16 39.88
CA LEU A 11 -16.65 -0.42 39.45
C LEU A 11 -16.50 0.29 38.09
N PRO A 12 -15.47 1.13 37.85
CA PRO A 12 -15.29 1.79 36.55
C PRO A 12 -14.97 0.80 35.43
N SER A 13 -14.16 -0.24 35.70
CA SER A 13 -13.87 -1.30 34.73
C SER A 13 -15.14 -2.05 34.31
N PHE A 14 -16.04 -2.31 35.25
CA PHE A 14 -17.31 -2.97 34.99
C PHE A 14 -18.25 -2.12 34.11
N VAL A 15 -18.30 -0.81 34.34
CA VAL A 15 -19.08 0.13 33.51
C VAL A 15 -18.53 0.20 32.09
N VAL A 16 -17.21 0.21 31.92
CA VAL A 16 -16.55 0.18 30.60
C VAL A 16 -16.82 -1.13 29.86
N ILE A 17 -16.78 -2.26 30.58
CA ILE A 17 -17.13 -3.58 30.02
C ILE A 17 -18.59 -3.62 29.57
N ILE A 18 -19.52 -3.11 30.39
CA ILE A 18 -20.95 -3.09 30.04
C ILE A 18 -21.22 -2.19 28.83
N THR A 19 -20.68 -0.97 28.81
CA THR A 19 -20.87 -0.03 27.70
C THR A 19 -20.24 -0.56 26.40
N SER A 20 -19.06 -1.16 26.49
CA SER A 20 -18.41 -1.82 25.35
C SER A 20 -19.21 -3.04 24.87
N PHE A 21 -19.73 -3.88 25.78
CA PHE A 21 -20.59 -5.01 25.45
C PHE A 21 -21.87 -4.56 24.74
N PHE A 22 -22.50 -3.46 25.19
CA PHE A 22 -23.67 -2.91 24.51
C PHE A 22 -23.37 -2.39 23.11
N LEU A 23 -22.22 -1.73 22.91
CA LEU A 23 -21.78 -1.29 21.58
C LEU A 23 -21.51 -2.48 20.65
N VAL A 24 -20.75 -3.47 21.11
CA VAL A 24 -20.46 -4.69 20.34
C VAL A 24 -21.75 -5.46 20.05
N LYS A 25 -22.66 -5.60 21.02
CA LYS A 25 -23.96 -6.24 20.83
C LYS A 25 -24.83 -5.47 19.84
N ASN A 26 -24.86 -4.14 19.85
CA ASN A 26 -25.62 -3.35 18.89
C ASN A 26 -25.05 -3.47 17.48
N VAL A 27 -23.72 -3.42 17.34
CA VAL A 27 -23.02 -3.65 16.07
C VAL A 27 -23.28 -5.07 15.56
N LEU A 28 -23.19 -6.08 16.44
CA LEU A 28 -23.47 -7.48 16.10
C LEU A 28 -24.95 -7.73 15.78
N LEU A 29 -25.91 -7.16 16.52
CA LEU A 29 -27.33 -7.31 16.23
C LEU A 29 -27.72 -6.61 14.91
N ASN A 30 -27.09 -5.48 14.58
CA ASN A 30 -27.23 -4.87 13.25
C ASN A 30 -26.52 -5.67 12.16
N LEU A 31 -25.42 -6.37 12.47
CA LEU A 31 -24.75 -7.31 11.56
C LEU A 31 -25.57 -8.59 11.33
N PHE A 32 -26.31 -9.08 12.33
CA PHE A 32 -27.07 -10.34 12.28
C PHE A 32 -28.57 -10.17 11.96
N LYS A 33 -29.10 -8.95 11.86
CA LYS A 33 -30.43 -8.66 11.29
C LYS A 33 -30.46 -8.78 9.75
N ILE A 34 -29.83 -9.81 9.20
CA ILE A 34 -29.91 -10.20 7.78
C ILE A 34 -30.52 -11.61 7.72
N GLY A 35 -31.80 -11.72 8.11
CA GLY A 35 -32.75 -12.58 7.38
C GLY A 35 -33.47 -11.64 6.41
N ASP A 36 -33.54 -11.83 5.10
CA ASP A 36 -33.74 -13.04 4.31
C ASP A 36 -32.94 -13.01 2.99
N TYR A 37 -31.73 -13.59 2.99
CA TYR A 37 -30.81 -13.59 1.84
C TYR A 37 -31.00 -14.81 0.89
N LYS A 38 -32.22 -15.31 0.73
CA LYS A 38 -32.50 -16.52 -0.11
C LYS A 38 -32.98 -16.21 -1.54
N LEU A 39 -33.45 -14.99 -1.84
CA LEU A 39 -33.96 -14.65 -3.18
C LEU A 39 -32.90 -14.05 -4.15
N GLN A 40 -31.93 -13.28 -3.66
CA GLN A 40 -30.88 -12.64 -4.50
C GLN A 40 -29.74 -13.59 -4.90
N LYS A 41 -29.48 -14.64 -4.11
CA LYS A 41 -28.39 -15.61 -4.33
C LYS A 41 -28.58 -16.48 -5.58
N ARG A 42 -29.82 -16.61 -6.08
CA ARG A 42 -30.12 -17.39 -7.30
C ARG A 42 -29.90 -16.61 -8.60
N ARG A 43 -30.05 -15.27 -8.61
CA ARG A 43 -29.74 -14.41 -9.78
C ARG A 43 -28.26 -14.02 -9.86
N LEU A 44 -27.61 -13.77 -8.72
CA LEU A 44 -26.16 -13.50 -8.67
C LEU A 44 -25.27 -14.71 -8.96
N LYS A 45 -25.78 -15.94 -8.84
CA LYS A 45 -25.03 -17.16 -9.20
C LYS A 45 -24.86 -17.35 -10.70
N GLN A 46 -25.71 -16.74 -11.52
CA GLN A 46 -25.63 -16.83 -12.99
C GLN A 46 -24.73 -15.72 -13.58
N LEU A 47 -24.70 -14.53 -12.97
CA LEU A 47 -23.77 -13.44 -13.35
C LEU A 47 -22.33 -13.65 -12.84
N ASN A 48 -22.14 -14.32 -11.70
CA ASN A 48 -20.82 -14.55 -11.10
C ASN A 48 -20.09 -15.82 -11.58
N LYS A 49 -20.56 -16.49 -12.64
CA LYS A 49 -19.82 -17.62 -13.25
C LYS A 49 -18.86 -17.16 -14.36
N LEU A 50 -18.86 -15.86 -14.68
CA LEU A 50 -18.04 -15.24 -15.74
C LEU A 50 -16.91 -14.34 -15.21
N ASN A 51 -16.79 -14.10 -13.91
CA ASN A 51 -15.83 -13.12 -13.39
C ASN A 51 -15.10 -13.65 -12.16
N ASN A 52 -13.79 -13.88 -12.29
CA ASN A 52 -12.91 -14.47 -11.27
C ASN A 52 -12.61 -13.53 -10.07
N ASN A 53 -13.23 -12.35 -9.98
CA ASN A 53 -12.97 -11.33 -8.95
C ASN A 53 -13.88 -11.39 -7.70
N LYS A 54 -14.52 -12.55 -7.46
CA LYS A 54 -15.59 -12.70 -6.46
C LYS A 54 -15.12 -12.52 -5.01
N SER A 55 -13.90 -12.95 -4.69
CA SER A 55 -13.38 -12.89 -3.31
C SER A 55 -13.15 -11.45 -2.84
N SER A 56 -12.65 -10.58 -3.71
CA SER A 56 -12.31 -9.22 -3.31
C SER A 56 -13.58 -8.38 -3.13
N LYS A 57 -14.54 -8.51 -4.04
CA LYS A 57 -15.81 -7.76 -3.98
C LYS A 57 -16.60 -8.01 -2.70
N ASP A 58 -16.71 -9.27 -2.26
CA ASP A 58 -17.43 -9.62 -1.03
C ASP A 58 -16.76 -9.00 0.23
N ILE A 59 -15.43 -8.89 0.25
CA ILE A 59 -14.67 -8.26 1.34
C ILE A 59 -14.90 -6.73 1.36
N TYR A 60 -15.01 -6.10 0.19
CA TYR A 60 -15.25 -4.66 0.09
C TYR A 60 -16.70 -4.28 0.45
N ASP A 61 -17.67 -5.04 -0.05
CA ASP A 61 -19.08 -4.86 0.31
C ASP A 61 -19.27 -5.03 1.84
N PHE A 62 -18.52 -5.95 2.45
CA PHE A 62 -18.49 -6.10 3.90
C PHE A 62 -17.84 -4.90 4.60
N ALA A 63 -16.70 -4.41 4.11
CA ALA A 63 -16.02 -3.25 4.67
C ALA A 63 -16.91 -2.00 4.62
N GLU A 64 -17.57 -1.75 3.49
CA GLU A 64 -18.50 -0.62 3.32
C GLU A 64 -19.67 -0.72 4.29
N LYS A 65 -20.32 -1.89 4.37
CA LYS A 65 -21.45 -2.11 5.26
C LYS A 65 -21.07 -2.00 6.75
N ALA A 66 -19.91 -2.52 7.15
CA ALA A 66 -19.40 -2.40 8.51
C ALA A 66 -19.01 -0.96 8.86
N SER A 67 -18.53 -0.20 7.88
CA SER A 67 -18.09 1.19 8.06
C SER A 67 -19.22 2.21 8.12
N LYS A 68 -20.37 1.93 7.47
CA LYS A 68 -21.48 2.87 7.34
C LYS A 68 -21.93 3.56 8.65
N PRO A 69 -22.17 2.85 9.77
CA PRO A 69 -22.54 3.52 11.02
C PRO A 69 -21.45 4.46 11.56
N ILE A 70 -20.18 4.19 11.28
CA ILE A 70 -19.07 5.06 11.69
C ILE A 70 -19.03 6.30 10.78
N ILE A 71 -19.26 6.11 9.48
CA ILE A 71 -19.35 7.20 8.50
C ILE A 71 -20.47 8.17 8.88
N ASP A 72 -21.66 7.67 9.20
CA ASP A 72 -22.83 8.52 9.40
C ASP A 72 -22.80 9.28 10.74
N TYR A 73 -22.24 8.69 11.80
CA TYR A 73 -22.34 9.26 13.16
C TYR A 73 -21.03 9.81 13.74
N ILE A 74 -19.87 9.25 13.35
CA ILE A 74 -18.59 9.54 14.03
C ILE A 74 -17.72 10.44 13.15
N LEU A 75 -17.65 10.12 11.86
CA LEU A 75 -16.85 10.87 10.88
C LEU A 75 -17.19 12.36 10.76
N PRO A 76 -18.46 12.81 10.88
CA PRO A 76 -18.78 14.24 10.85
C PRO A 76 -18.28 15.01 12.06
N VAL A 77 -18.02 14.33 13.18
CA VAL A 77 -17.55 14.93 14.44
C VAL A 77 -16.02 14.99 14.49
N LEU A 78 -15.34 14.10 13.78
CA LEU A 78 -13.90 14.20 13.59
C LEU A 78 -13.59 15.21 12.49
N ASP A 79 -13.03 16.37 12.87
CA ASP A 79 -12.40 17.31 11.93
C ASP A 79 -11.16 16.68 11.31
N ILE A 80 -11.38 15.80 10.32
CA ILE A 80 -10.30 15.23 9.52
C ILE A 80 -9.80 16.32 8.58
N ASN A 81 -8.53 16.66 8.71
CA ASN A 81 -7.85 17.63 7.86
C ASN A 81 -8.03 17.25 6.36
N ILE A 82 -8.55 18.21 5.57
CA ILE A 82 -8.82 18.08 4.13
C ILE A 82 -7.60 17.52 3.38
N ARG A 83 -6.39 17.97 3.73
CA ARG A 83 -5.14 17.51 3.09
C ARG A 83 -4.91 16.01 3.25
N GLN A 84 -5.24 15.44 4.40
CA GLN A 84 -5.07 14.00 4.64
C GLN A 84 -6.09 13.19 3.83
N ARG A 85 -7.30 13.72 3.64
CA ARG A 85 -8.31 13.07 2.80
C ARG A 85 -7.86 13.01 1.34
N GLU A 86 -7.33 14.10 0.81
CA GLU A 86 -6.81 14.15 -0.56
C GLU A 86 -5.62 13.20 -0.76
N GLU A 87 -4.69 13.14 0.19
CA GLU A 87 -3.54 12.24 0.09
C GLU A 87 -3.96 10.77 0.12
N VAL A 88 -4.91 10.40 0.99
CA VAL A 88 -5.47 9.04 1.05
C VAL A 88 -6.25 8.71 -0.21
N LYS A 89 -7.05 9.66 -0.72
CA LYS A 89 -7.79 9.52 -1.98
C LYS A 89 -6.86 9.18 -3.12
N LYS A 90 -5.81 9.98 -3.30
CA LYS A 90 -4.78 9.77 -4.33
C LYS A 90 -4.17 8.36 -4.24
N LYS A 91 -3.85 7.89 -3.02
CA LYS A 91 -3.30 6.55 -2.80
C LYS A 91 -4.29 5.43 -3.14
N LEU A 92 -5.55 5.59 -2.77
CA LEU A 92 -6.61 4.60 -3.05
C LEU A 92 -6.90 4.53 -4.55
N ASP A 93 -6.99 5.69 -5.21
CA ASP A 93 -7.24 5.80 -6.65
C ASP A 93 -6.11 5.13 -7.45
N LEU A 94 -4.84 5.35 -7.07
CA LEU A 94 -3.69 4.74 -7.72
C LEU A 94 -3.63 3.22 -7.52
N VAL A 95 -3.97 2.73 -6.32
CA VAL A 95 -4.02 1.30 -6.01
C VAL A 95 -5.27 0.62 -6.61
N GLU A 96 -6.19 1.42 -7.17
CA GLU A 96 -7.48 0.96 -7.69
C GLU A 96 -8.28 0.22 -6.61
N ALA A 97 -8.13 0.65 -5.37
CA ALA A 97 -8.88 0.07 -4.26
C ALA A 97 -10.35 0.49 -4.40
N PRO A 98 -11.32 -0.44 -4.42
CA PRO A 98 -12.74 -0.12 -4.54
C PRO A 98 -13.34 0.40 -3.22
N ILE A 99 -12.51 1.01 -2.37
CA ILE A 99 -12.87 1.52 -1.06
C ILE A 99 -12.90 3.04 -1.16
N ASN A 100 -14.01 3.66 -0.74
CA ASN A 100 -14.09 5.12 -0.65
C ASN A 100 -13.20 5.64 0.50
N VAL A 101 -12.74 6.89 0.38
CA VAL A 101 -11.91 7.58 1.38
C VAL A 101 -12.58 7.55 2.76
N ASP A 102 -13.88 7.81 2.82
CA ASP A 102 -14.66 7.78 4.06
C ASP A 102 -14.68 6.39 4.70
N THR A 103 -14.87 5.34 3.88
CA THR A 103 -14.80 3.94 4.32
C THR A 103 -13.43 3.60 4.88
N TYR A 104 -12.34 4.08 4.28
CA TYR A 104 -11.00 3.87 4.82
C TYR A 104 -10.80 4.55 6.18
N PHE A 105 -11.23 5.82 6.33
CA PHE A 105 -11.13 6.51 7.62
C PHE A 105 -11.99 5.85 8.69
N ALA A 106 -13.20 5.42 8.33
CA ALA A 106 -14.07 4.66 9.23
C ALA A 106 -13.43 3.34 9.66
N LEU A 107 -12.81 2.60 8.74
CA LEU A 107 -12.11 1.35 9.04
C LEU A 107 -10.88 1.59 9.93
N SER A 108 -10.11 2.64 9.65
CA SER A 108 -8.95 3.06 10.44
C SER A 108 -9.35 3.51 11.85
N PHE A 109 -10.49 4.19 11.99
CA PHE A 109 -11.05 4.54 13.28
C PHE A 109 -11.54 3.30 14.05
N ALA A 110 -12.31 2.43 13.38
CA ALA A 110 -12.78 1.17 13.94
C ALA A 110 -11.62 0.32 14.46
N SER A 111 -10.53 0.21 13.69
CA SER A 111 -9.35 -0.56 14.09
C SER A 111 -8.69 0.03 15.34
N LYS A 112 -8.62 1.37 15.48
CA LYS A 112 -8.08 2.02 16.69
C LYS A 112 -8.96 1.77 17.92
N VAL A 113 -10.28 1.80 17.77
CA VAL A 113 -11.21 1.45 18.86
C VAL A 113 -11.01 -0.02 19.28
N LEU A 114 -10.88 -0.93 18.31
CA LEU A 114 -10.55 -2.33 18.58
C LEU A 114 -9.18 -2.47 19.26
N ALA A 115 -8.18 -1.68 18.85
CA ALA A 115 -6.86 -1.69 19.48
C ALA A 115 -6.97 -1.40 20.98
N ILE A 116 -7.69 -0.33 21.37
CA ILE A 116 -7.89 0.03 22.78
C ILE A 116 -8.64 -1.08 23.52
N PHE A 117 -9.71 -1.61 22.92
CA PHE A 117 -10.50 -2.70 23.50
C PHE A 117 -9.64 -3.95 23.79
N PHE A 118 -8.86 -4.41 22.80
CA PHE A 118 -7.99 -5.57 22.96
C PHE A 118 -6.86 -5.32 23.95
N THR A 119 -6.31 -4.11 24.03
CA THR A 119 -5.29 -3.77 25.03
C THR A 119 -5.83 -3.84 26.44
N VAL A 120 -7.04 -3.32 26.70
CA VAL A 120 -7.68 -3.37 28.02
C VAL A 120 -8.03 -4.82 28.38
N PHE A 121 -8.52 -5.61 27.43
CA PHE A 121 -8.89 -7.00 27.65
C PHE A 121 -7.67 -7.90 27.95
N ASN A 122 -6.54 -7.66 27.28
CA ASN A 122 -5.32 -8.46 27.44
C ASN A 122 -4.34 -7.88 28.46
N ILE A 123 -4.79 -7.02 29.38
CA ILE A 123 -3.90 -6.30 30.31
C ILE A 123 -3.13 -7.24 31.25
N SER A 124 -3.64 -8.46 31.49
CA SER A 124 -2.96 -9.51 32.25
C SER A 124 -1.68 -10.01 31.58
N SER A 125 -1.56 -9.83 30.26
CA SER A 125 -0.41 -10.25 29.46
C SER A 125 0.12 -9.06 28.66
N LEU A 126 1.04 -8.31 29.27
CA LEU A 126 1.60 -7.08 28.71
C LEU A 126 2.13 -7.25 27.28
N GLY A 127 2.78 -8.37 26.97
CA GLY A 127 3.27 -8.67 25.62
C GLY A 127 2.16 -8.77 24.56
N LEU A 128 1.06 -9.48 24.86
CA LEU A 128 -0.08 -9.61 23.95
C LEU A 128 -0.84 -8.29 23.82
N ALA A 129 -0.99 -7.54 24.92
CA ALA A 129 -1.62 -6.22 24.88
C ALA A 129 -0.87 -5.27 23.93
N ILE A 130 0.46 -5.17 24.08
CA ILE A 130 1.30 -4.34 23.20
C ILE A 130 1.24 -4.82 21.75
N ALA A 131 1.36 -6.13 21.52
CA ALA A 131 1.30 -6.69 20.16
C ALA A 131 -0.04 -6.38 19.47
N SER A 132 -1.17 -6.58 20.17
CA SER A 132 -2.50 -6.26 19.64
C SER A 132 -2.68 -4.76 19.38
N PHE A 133 -2.18 -3.91 20.27
CA PHE A 133 -2.25 -2.46 20.11
C PHE A 133 -1.54 -2.04 18.82
N ILE A 134 -0.29 -2.46 18.65
CA ILE A 134 0.51 -2.12 17.47
C ILE A 134 -0.17 -2.62 16.18
N MET A 135 -0.63 -3.88 16.19
CA MET A 135 -1.25 -4.50 15.02
C MET A 135 -2.51 -3.75 14.56
N PHE A 136 -3.43 -3.43 15.46
CA PHE A 136 -4.70 -2.77 15.10
C PHE A 136 -4.56 -1.26 14.89
N TRP A 137 -3.65 -0.61 15.64
CA TRP A 137 -3.43 0.83 15.52
C TRP A 137 -2.75 1.22 14.20
N PHE A 138 -1.74 0.45 13.79
CA PHE A 138 -0.96 0.73 12.58
C PHE A 138 -1.40 -0.10 11.37
N GLY A 139 -2.20 -1.15 11.56
CA GLY A 139 -2.59 -2.11 10.52
C GLY A 139 -3.12 -1.48 9.23
N PRO A 140 -4.23 -0.71 9.25
CA PRO A 140 -4.79 -0.13 8.03
C PRO A 140 -3.83 0.81 7.29
N GLY A 141 -3.10 1.65 8.04
CA GLY A 141 -2.11 2.56 7.46
C GLY A 141 -0.93 1.82 6.83
N PHE A 142 -0.47 0.75 7.49
CA PHE A 142 0.57 -0.12 6.97
C PHE A 142 0.14 -0.84 5.69
N LEU A 143 -1.07 -1.41 5.67
CA LEU A 143 -1.62 -2.12 4.50
C LEU A 143 -1.75 -1.18 3.29
N LEU A 144 -2.34 0.01 3.47
CA LEU A 144 -2.47 0.99 2.39
C LEU A 144 -1.10 1.46 1.89
N ARG A 145 -0.17 1.78 2.81
CA ARG A 145 1.19 2.20 2.44
C ARG A 145 1.94 1.11 1.68
N ASN A 146 1.80 -0.15 2.10
CA ASN A 146 2.44 -1.27 1.43
C ASN A 146 1.84 -1.51 0.04
N ALA A 147 0.51 -1.50 -0.10
CA ALA A 147 -0.16 -1.64 -1.39
C ALA A 147 0.22 -0.50 -2.36
N TYR A 148 0.21 0.75 -1.87
CA TYR A 148 0.64 1.92 -2.63
C TYR A 148 2.09 1.80 -3.09
N LYS A 149 2.99 1.44 -2.18
CA LYS A 149 4.41 1.24 -2.51
C LYS A 149 4.60 0.14 -3.55
N ASN A 150 3.92 -0.99 -3.40
CA ASN A 150 4.02 -2.09 -4.36
C ASN A 150 3.50 -1.68 -5.75
N LYS A 151 2.42 -0.89 -5.82
CA LYS A 151 1.91 -0.35 -7.09
C LYS A 151 2.90 0.62 -7.73
N LEU A 152 3.48 1.55 -6.96
CA LEU A 152 4.53 2.45 -7.46
C LEU A 152 5.76 1.68 -7.95
N ASP A 153 6.18 0.65 -7.21
CA ASP A 153 7.31 -0.19 -7.59
C ASP A 153 7.02 -0.93 -8.90
N SER A 154 5.80 -1.45 -9.08
CA SER A 154 5.34 -2.10 -10.31
C SER A 154 5.32 -1.13 -11.49
N LEU A 155 4.77 0.08 -11.30
CA LEU A 155 4.72 1.12 -12.33
C LEU A 155 6.12 1.56 -12.76
N PHE A 156 7.03 1.76 -11.80
CA PHE A 156 8.42 2.09 -12.11
C PHE A 156 9.07 0.99 -12.96
N ASN A 157 8.88 -0.28 -12.60
CA ASN A 157 9.54 -1.39 -13.30
C ASN A 157 9.02 -1.58 -14.74
N SER A 158 7.76 -1.23 -14.98
CA SER A 158 7.10 -1.32 -16.30
C SER A 158 7.16 -0.02 -17.11
N PHE A 159 7.60 1.09 -16.50
CA PHE A 159 7.75 2.38 -17.18
C PHE A 159 8.64 2.35 -18.44
N PRO A 160 9.75 1.60 -18.49
CA PRO A 160 10.61 1.56 -19.69
C PRO A 160 9.89 0.91 -20.87
N ASP A 161 9.12 -0.15 -20.60
CA ASP A 161 8.28 -0.79 -21.61
C ASP A 161 7.19 0.18 -22.10
N PHE A 162 6.57 0.93 -21.18
CA PHE A 162 5.63 1.99 -21.54
C PHE A 162 6.26 3.00 -22.51
N LEU A 163 7.44 3.54 -22.20
CA LEU A 163 8.13 4.50 -23.06
C LEU A 163 8.48 3.91 -24.42
N ARG A 164 9.07 2.72 -24.44
CA ARG A 164 9.46 2.02 -25.69
C ARG A 164 8.26 1.81 -26.62
N ILE A 165 7.10 1.45 -26.07
CA ILE A 165 5.89 1.22 -26.86
C ILE A 165 5.40 2.52 -27.52
N ILE A 166 5.34 3.65 -26.78
CA ILE A 166 4.88 4.89 -27.43
C ILE A 166 5.96 5.52 -28.31
N GLN A 167 7.25 5.40 -27.97
CA GLN A 167 8.35 5.80 -28.85
C GLN A 167 8.29 5.08 -30.20
N ALA A 168 8.03 3.77 -30.20
CA ALA A 168 7.87 3.01 -31.44
C ALA A 168 6.70 3.53 -32.32
N ASN A 169 5.64 4.05 -31.72
CA ASN A 169 4.55 4.69 -32.46
C ASN A 169 4.94 6.11 -32.92
N LEU A 170 5.65 6.88 -32.09
CA LEU A 170 6.14 8.21 -32.46
C LEU A 170 7.09 8.15 -33.66
N SER A 171 8.06 7.22 -33.65
CA SER A 171 8.98 7.00 -34.76
C SER A 171 8.31 6.43 -36.01
N ALA A 172 7.07 5.93 -35.91
CA ALA A 172 6.24 5.60 -37.06
C ALA A 172 5.51 6.83 -37.66
N GLY A 173 5.78 8.02 -37.14
CA GLY A 173 5.21 9.30 -37.59
C GLY A 173 3.83 9.60 -37.01
N PHE A 174 3.38 8.88 -35.99
CA PHE A 174 2.12 9.19 -35.31
C PHE A 174 2.27 10.40 -34.39
N THR A 175 1.19 11.15 -34.21
CA THR A 175 1.15 12.23 -33.20
C THR A 175 1.28 11.65 -31.79
N PHE A 176 1.62 12.47 -30.79
CA PHE A 176 1.73 12.01 -29.40
C PHE A 176 0.40 11.40 -28.89
N LYS A 177 -0.72 12.08 -29.16
CA LYS A 177 -2.06 11.61 -28.83
C LYS A 177 -2.41 10.27 -29.50
N ASP A 178 -2.13 10.13 -30.79
CA ASP A 178 -2.39 8.88 -31.52
C ASP A 178 -1.49 7.73 -31.05
N SER A 179 -0.24 8.06 -30.70
CA SER A 179 0.72 7.12 -30.16
C SER A 179 0.25 6.55 -28.83
N LEU A 180 -0.30 7.39 -27.93
CA LEU A 180 -0.91 6.94 -26.68
C LEU A 180 -2.09 5.99 -26.96
N TYR A 181 -3.03 6.40 -27.82
CA TYR A 181 -4.20 5.60 -28.15
C TYR A 181 -3.83 4.20 -28.68
N ARG A 182 -2.86 4.11 -29.60
CA ARG A 182 -2.38 2.86 -30.18
C ARG A 182 -1.55 2.00 -29.22
N SER A 183 -1.06 2.60 -28.14
CA SER A 183 -0.26 1.90 -27.13
C SER A 183 -1.13 1.21 -26.08
N ILE A 184 -2.36 1.70 -25.84
CA ILE A 184 -3.26 1.22 -24.78
C ILE A 184 -3.33 -0.32 -24.73
N ASP A 185 -3.63 -0.98 -25.85
CA ASP A 185 -3.82 -2.44 -25.87
C ASP A 185 -2.53 -3.26 -25.74
N LYS A 186 -1.37 -2.61 -25.86
CA LYS A 186 -0.04 -3.24 -25.76
C LYS A 186 0.59 -3.06 -24.38
N LEU A 187 0.06 -2.16 -23.57
CA LEU A 187 0.55 -1.87 -22.22
C LEU A 187 0.07 -2.91 -21.22
N ASP A 188 0.84 -3.08 -20.14
CA ASP A 188 0.41 -3.90 -19.01
C ASP A 188 -0.81 -3.27 -18.30
N ASP A 189 -1.49 -4.05 -17.46
CA ASP A 189 -2.69 -3.58 -16.75
C ASP A 189 -2.42 -2.32 -15.92
N ASN A 190 -1.20 -2.13 -15.40
CA ASN A 190 -0.84 -0.97 -14.59
C ASN A 190 -0.80 0.31 -15.43
N TRP A 191 -0.16 0.29 -16.59
CA TRP A 191 -0.06 1.46 -17.46
C TRP A 191 -1.27 1.66 -18.37
N ASN A 192 -2.03 0.60 -18.68
CA ASN A 192 -3.18 0.66 -19.57
C ASN A 192 -4.21 1.71 -19.10
N LYS A 193 -4.61 1.66 -17.83
CA LYS A 193 -5.59 2.60 -17.25
C LYS A 193 -5.04 4.03 -17.22
N ILE A 194 -3.81 4.19 -16.77
CA ILE A 194 -3.15 5.50 -16.67
C ILE A 194 -2.99 6.14 -18.05
N CYS A 195 -2.63 5.34 -19.07
CA CYS A 195 -2.51 5.79 -20.45
C CYS A 195 -3.87 6.20 -21.04
N LYS A 196 -4.94 5.44 -20.75
CA LYS A 196 -6.32 5.82 -21.12
C LYS A 196 -6.72 7.15 -20.50
N GLU A 197 -6.47 7.33 -19.21
CA GLU A 197 -6.76 8.58 -18.50
C GLU A 197 -5.97 9.75 -19.10
N LEU A 198 -4.66 9.57 -19.37
CA LEU A 198 -3.84 10.59 -20.01
C LEU A 198 -4.36 10.95 -21.42
N TYR A 199 -4.74 9.95 -22.24
CA TYR A 199 -5.31 10.21 -23.56
C TYR A 199 -6.60 11.04 -23.48
N ILE A 200 -7.50 10.71 -22.55
CA ILE A 200 -8.73 11.46 -22.32
C ILE A 200 -8.41 12.88 -21.84
N ASP A 201 -7.46 13.03 -20.91
CA ASP A 201 -7.08 14.34 -20.37
C ASP A 201 -6.46 15.24 -21.44
N ILE A 202 -5.68 14.69 -22.38
CA ILE A 202 -5.14 15.41 -23.53
C ILE A 202 -6.27 15.90 -24.44
N ASP A 203 -7.29 15.07 -24.67
CA ASP A 203 -8.45 15.43 -25.49
C ASP A 203 -9.28 16.56 -24.86
N LEU A 204 -9.42 16.55 -23.53
CA LEU A 204 -10.27 17.51 -22.80
C LEU A 204 -9.57 18.83 -22.43
N ASN A 205 -8.32 18.75 -21.97
CA ASN A 205 -7.61 19.90 -21.37
C ASN A 205 -6.37 20.34 -22.17
N GLY A 206 -6.02 19.62 -23.23
CA GLY A 206 -4.80 19.84 -24.00
C GLY A 206 -3.56 19.18 -23.37
N GLU A 207 -2.49 19.08 -24.17
CA GLU A 207 -1.29 18.28 -23.85
C GLU A 207 -0.56 18.75 -22.59
N SER A 208 -0.37 20.07 -22.42
CA SER A 208 0.42 20.62 -21.31
C SER A 208 -0.23 20.39 -19.94
N GLU A 209 -1.55 20.60 -19.83
CA GLU A 209 -2.29 20.39 -18.57
C GLU A 209 -2.44 18.90 -18.26
N ALA A 210 -2.69 18.07 -19.28
CA ALA A 210 -2.81 16.63 -19.13
C ALA A 210 -1.51 15.99 -18.63
N LEU A 211 -0.37 16.41 -19.19
CA LEU A 211 0.95 15.96 -18.74
C LEU A 211 1.20 16.36 -17.27
N GLU A 212 0.79 17.55 -16.85
CA GLU A 212 0.92 18.00 -15.46
C GLU A 212 0.04 17.17 -14.50
N LYS A 213 -1.20 16.85 -14.89
CA LYS A 213 -2.07 15.93 -14.15
C LYS A 213 -1.45 14.54 -14.04
N PHE A 214 -0.95 14.01 -15.15
CA PHE A 214 -0.28 12.71 -15.20
C PHE A 214 0.95 12.64 -14.28
N LYS A 215 1.79 13.68 -14.31
CA LYS A 215 2.93 13.85 -13.38
C LYS A 215 2.50 13.74 -11.92
N ASN A 216 1.41 14.43 -11.58
CA ASN A 216 0.90 14.48 -10.22
C ASN A 216 0.24 13.16 -9.80
N ASN A 217 -0.45 12.45 -10.71
CA ASN A 217 -1.16 11.21 -10.41
C ASN A 217 -0.21 10.03 -10.16
N VAL A 218 0.80 9.84 -11.03
CA VAL A 218 1.72 8.69 -10.94
C VAL A 218 2.78 8.89 -9.85
N ASP A 219 3.23 10.13 -9.63
CA ASP A 219 4.13 10.52 -8.53
C ASP A 219 5.46 9.72 -8.44
N ILE A 220 5.93 9.20 -9.58
CA ILE A 220 7.21 8.49 -9.70
C ILE A 220 8.26 9.43 -10.29
N LYS A 221 9.44 9.51 -9.68
CA LYS A 221 10.52 10.45 -10.09
C LYS A 221 10.83 10.39 -11.61
N PRO A 222 11.13 9.22 -12.22
CA PRO A 222 11.32 9.12 -13.66
C PRO A 222 10.18 9.69 -14.52
N VAL A 223 8.94 9.47 -14.09
CA VAL A 223 7.75 9.98 -14.80
C VAL A 223 7.70 11.50 -14.72
N LYS A 224 8.06 12.09 -13.57
CA LYS A 224 8.09 13.54 -13.41
C LYS A 224 9.16 14.21 -14.26
N GLU A 225 10.34 13.61 -14.30
CA GLU A 225 11.42 14.07 -15.16
C GLU A 225 11.02 13.92 -16.62
N PHE A 226 10.32 12.84 -16.97
CA PHE A 226 9.78 12.61 -18.31
C PHE A 226 8.81 13.67 -18.78
N VAL A 227 7.78 13.90 -17.98
CA VAL A 227 6.81 14.96 -18.28
C VAL A 227 7.50 16.31 -18.43
N SER A 228 8.49 16.61 -17.58
CA SER A 228 9.18 17.90 -17.60
C SER A 228 9.99 18.09 -18.89
N ILE A 229 10.67 17.04 -19.36
CA ILE A 229 11.42 17.06 -20.63
C ILE A 229 10.47 17.19 -21.80
N VAL A 230 9.42 16.36 -21.88
CA VAL A 230 8.43 16.42 -22.97
C VAL A 230 7.79 17.80 -23.05
N LYS A 231 7.38 18.37 -21.92
CA LYS A 231 6.79 19.71 -21.88
C LYS A 231 7.77 20.77 -22.37
N LEU A 232 9.02 20.74 -21.90
CA LEU A 232 10.05 21.69 -22.30
C LEU A 232 10.38 21.60 -23.79
N THR A 233 10.44 20.40 -24.36
CA THR A 233 10.65 20.20 -25.80
C THR A 233 9.47 20.74 -26.62
N LEU A 234 8.24 20.46 -26.20
CA LEU A 234 7.04 20.99 -26.87
C LEU A 234 6.97 22.53 -26.78
N GLU A 235 7.33 23.12 -25.64
CA GLU A 235 7.40 24.58 -25.45
C GLU A 235 8.47 25.24 -26.35
N GLN A 236 9.55 24.52 -26.66
CA GLN A 236 10.61 24.98 -27.58
C GLN A 236 10.27 24.75 -29.06
N GLY A 237 9.10 24.18 -29.37
CA GLY A 237 8.68 23.86 -30.73
C GLY A 237 9.33 22.60 -31.30
N GLY A 238 9.97 21.79 -30.46
CA GLY A 238 10.47 20.46 -30.83
C GLY A 238 9.35 19.42 -30.93
N THR A 239 9.72 18.21 -31.31
CA THR A 239 8.75 17.10 -31.45
C THR A 239 8.72 16.22 -30.20
N ALA A 240 7.60 15.53 -29.96
CA ALA A 240 7.53 14.54 -28.88
C ALA A 240 8.56 13.41 -29.09
N GLU A 241 8.87 13.05 -30.34
CA GLU A 241 9.90 12.05 -30.64
C GLU A 241 11.29 12.46 -30.12
N GLU A 242 11.69 13.71 -30.33
CA GLU A 242 12.95 14.24 -29.80
C GLU A 242 13.00 14.15 -28.27
N ALA A 243 11.90 14.48 -27.59
CA ALA A 243 11.81 14.38 -26.14
C ALA A 243 11.99 12.93 -25.63
N PHE A 244 11.39 11.97 -26.32
CA PHE A 244 11.52 10.54 -25.98
C PHE A 244 12.93 10.02 -26.23
N ASN A 245 13.55 10.39 -27.35
CA ASN A 245 14.93 9.99 -27.68
C ASN A 245 15.94 10.56 -26.67
N MET A 246 15.76 11.81 -26.22
CA MET A 246 16.58 12.42 -25.16
C MET A 246 16.45 11.71 -23.80
N GLN A 247 15.42 10.90 -23.63
CA GLN A 247 15.11 10.30 -22.33
C GLN A 247 15.26 8.79 -22.26
N GLU A 248 15.35 8.11 -23.39
CA GLU A 248 15.60 6.67 -23.44
C GLU A 248 16.88 6.32 -22.66
N GLU A 249 18.00 7.04 -22.89
CA GLU A 249 19.25 6.83 -22.17
C GLU A 249 19.13 7.08 -20.65
N ASN A 250 18.42 8.15 -20.27
CA ASN A 250 18.22 8.52 -18.86
C ASN A 250 17.35 7.50 -18.11
N VAL A 251 16.32 6.97 -18.76
CA VAL A 251 15.45 5.95 -18.17
C VAL A 251 16.19 4.63 -18.01
N VAL A 252 17.00 4.24 -19.00
CA VAL A 252 17.86 3.06 -18.90
C VAL A 252 18.83 3.20 -17.72
N ALA A 253 19.50 4.34 -17.58
CA ALA A 253 20.39 4.62 -16.46
C ALA A 253 19.67 4.51 -15.10
N MET A 254 18.49 5.11 -14.95
CA MET A 254 17.71 5.03 -13.71
C MET A 254 17.28 3.62 -13.31
N ILE A 255 17.01 2.74 -14.28
CA ILE A 255 16.70 1.33 -14.01
C ILE A 255 17.96 0.62 -13.50
N GLN A 256 19.11 0.84 -14.15
CA GLN A 256 20.37 0.24 -13.75
C GLN A 256 20.74 0.65 -12.33
N ASP A 257 20.69 1.94 -12.01
CA ASP A 257 20.92 2.46 -10.66
C ASP A 257 20.00 1.80 -9.62
N ARG A 258 18.74 1.55 -9.98
CA ARG A 258 17.79 0.91 -9.06
C ARG A 258 18.06 -0.58 -8.90
N LEU A 259 18.40 -1.27 -9.98
CA LEU A 259 18.80 -2.69 -9.91
C LEU A 259 20.02 -2.85 -9.02
N GLU A 260 21.02 -1.98 -9.18
CA GLU A 260 22.19 -1.92 -8.32
C GLU A 260 21.78 -1.67 -6.87
N ALA A 261 20.95 -0.66 -6.58
CA ALA A 261 20.48 -0.38 -5.23
C ALA A 261 19.70 -1.54 -4.58
N ILE A 262 18.90 -2.28 -5.38
CA ILE A 262 18.19 -3.48 -4.90
C ILE A 262 19.18 -4.60 -4.58
N ILE A 263 20.18 -4.81 -5.44
CA ILE A 263 21.24 -5.82 -5.25
C ILE A 263 22.05 -5.48 -4.00
N GLU A 264 22.46 -4.23 -3.83
CA GLU A 264 23.17 -3.76 -2.65
C GLU A 264 22.37 -3.98 -1.37
N LYS A 265 21.09 -3.58 -1.36
CA LYS A 265 20.23 -3.78 -0.20
C LYS A 265 20.07 -5.25 0.14
N ARG A 266 19.88 -6.13 -0.85
CA ARG A 266 19.83 -7.57 -0.64
C ARG A 266 21.15 -8.10 -0.09
N ARG A 267 22.27 -7.67 -0.63
CA ARG A 267 23.62 -8.03 -0.15
C ARG A 267 23.81 -7.64 1.31
N VAL A 268 23.45 -6.41 1.69
CA VAL A 268 23.53 -5.93 3.08
C VAL A 268 22.66 -6.80 3.99
N TRP A 269 21.41 -7.07 3.61
CA TRP A 269 20.53 -7.94 4.41
C TRP A 269 21.07 -9.36 4.55
N THR A 270 21.61 -9.95 3.48
CA THR A 270 22.27 -11.25 3.54
C THR A 270 23.44 -11.24 4.50
N VAL A 271 24.30 -10.22 4.44
CA VAL A 271 25.45 -10.08 5.36
C VAL A 271 25.01 -9.88 6.80
N VAL A 272 23.98 -9.07 7.06
CA VAL A 272 23.45 -8.84 8.41
C VAL A 272 22.86 -10.12 9.01
N VAL A 273 22.15 -10.91 8.20
CA VAL A 273 21.51 -12.15 8.66
C VAL A 273 22.52 -13.30 8.79
N GLN A 274 23.43 -13.48 7.81
CA GLN A 274 24.41 -14.58 7.81
C GLN A 274 25.67 -14.27 8.61
N GLY A 275 26.04 -13.01 8.78
CA GLY A 275 27.26 -12.59 9.49
C GLY A 275 27.37 -13.16 10.91
N PRO A 276 26.32 -13.06 11.76
CA PRO A 276 26.33 -13.65 13.09
C PRO A 276 26.50 -15.18 13.06
N LEU A 277 25.90 -15.85 12.08
CA LEU A 277 26.01 -17.29 11.90
C LEU A 277 27.43 -17.70 11.47
N MET A 278 28.06 -16.94 10.57
CA MET A 278 29.45 -17.12 10.18
C MET A 278 30.41 -16.94 11.36
N ILE A 279 30.18 -15.92 12.20
CA ILE A 279 30.96 -15.68 13.43
C ILE A 279 30.79 -16.85 14.40
N ALA A 280 29.55 -17.33 14.61
CA ALA A 280 29.29 -18.48 15.47
C ALA A 280 30.02 -19.75 14.98
N ILE A 281 30.01 -20.00 13.67
CA ILE A 281 30.74 -21.12 13.06
C ILE A 281 32.26 -20.98 13.27
N LEU A 282 32.83 -19.79 13.02
CA LEU A 282 34.26 -19.52 13.26
C LEU A 282 34.66 -19.71 14.73
N LEU A 283 33.81 -19.30 15.67
CA LEU A 283 34.05 -19.52 17.10
C LEU A 283 34.06 -21.01 17.43
N ILE A 284 33.10 -21.78 16.91
CA ILE A 284 33.04 -23.23 17.14
C ILE A 284 34.29 -23.94 16.59
N PHE A 285 34.73 -23.57 15.38
CA PHE A 285 35.92 -24.17 14.76
C PHE A 285 37.25 -23.72 15.40
N SER A 286 37.29 -22.59 16.10
CA SER A 286 38.50 -22.10 16.76
C SER A 286 38.70 -22.67 18.17
N LEU A 287 37.65 -23.21 18.81
CA LEU A 287 37.74 -23.85 20.14
C LEU A 287 38.80 -24.96 20.24
N PRO A 288 38.96 -25.90 19.28
CA PRO A 288 39.99 -26.94 19.36
C PRO A 288 41.41 -26.37 19.30
N ILE A 289 41.62 -25.29 18.54
CA ILE A 289 42.93 -24.64 18.40
C ILE A 289 43.31 -23.96 19.72
N PHE A 290 42.38 -23.23 20.33
CA PHE A 290 42.60 -22.65 21.67
C PHE A 290 42.81 -23.73 22.73
N GLY A 291 42.11 -24.86 22.63
CA GLY A 291 42.33 -26.02 23.50
C GLY A 291 43.75 -26.59 23.38
N GLN A 292 44.25 -26.78 22.15
CA GLN A 292 45.61 -27.27 21.90
C GLN A 292 46.68 -26.27 22.36
N MET A 293 46.48 -24.97 22.13
CA MET A 293 47.38 -23.93 22.61
C MET A 293 47.40 -23.84 24.15
N GLY A 294 46.24 -24.00 24.80
CA GLY A 294 46.16 -24.04 26.26
C GLY A 294 46.89 -25.24 26.86
N GLN A 295 46.79 -26.41 26.23
CA GLN A 295 47.55 -27.60 26.64
C GLN A 295 49.07 -27.42 26.47
N PHE A 296 49.50 -26.77 25.38
CA PHE A 296 50.91 -26.47 25.13
C PHE A 296 51.50 -25.48 26.18
N LEU A 297 50.72 -24.49 26.60
CA LEU A 297 51.15 -23.54 27.65
C LEU A 297 51.13 -24.15 29.07
N ALA A 298 50.24 -25.12 29.32
CA ALA A 298 50.13 -25.76 30.63
C ALA A 298 51.25 -26.79 30.92
N PHE A 299 51.89 -27.32 29.87
CA PHE A 299 53.02 -28.24 29.99
C PHE A 299 54.18 -27.81 29.08
N PRO A 300 54.93 -26.76 29.44
CA PRO A 300 56.16 -26.43 28.74
C PRO A 300 57.20 -27.50 29.10
N THR A 301 57.42 -28.45 28.20
CA THR A 301 58.60 -29.34 28.25
C THR A 301 59.86 -28.58 27.94
#